data_AF-A0A1Y2Q8C6-F1
#
_entry.id   AF-A0A1Y2Q8C6-F1
#
_cell.length_a   1.000
_cell.length_b   1.000
_cell.length_c   1.000
_cell.angle_alpha   90.00
_cell.angle_beta   90.00
_cell.angle_gamma   90.00
#
_symmetry.space_group_name_H-M   'P 1'
#
loop_
_entity.id
_entity.type
_entity.pdbx_description
1 polymer ?
#
loop_
_entity_poly.entity_id
_entity_poly.type
_entity_poly.pdbx_seq_one_letter_code
_entity_poly.pdbx_strand_id
1 'polypeptide(L)'
;MFVDVVHLLKLVQMAHFFVVGLSMGARKSELVTLKRDCVQRSPNDIPYMAGRTWKLIDRHEGTIRDWVLPDLAMQAVEQQVRLVTLLDAIGPTAPRRGVTNPEAVPVHLWAEIGGGKADRTKPMLHTQAALRTYAKAIGMSPNPRGQSLRVHRFRKSIARLAALALTQAPKVLQDVFGHKNIEMTLYYILTDKDLQVDVERVTRELRVMKAKDTVEAMVAAEVAQELPDGGFGGPAAGSVSKAIDVHRDRLHRRGEEWGADSAMELAEILTLQGKAWHLARPGVICTKFPGTEAGPCNKSKGEPDPARCQSHCNHRLEEPFLRKDVDGSIADAVAAFHEAAGRKDELVQALWAAQVRLHLNRFEDLRDKWLQDPIVRSIVATGEVGAEVQGVTV
;
A
#
# COMPACT_ATOMS: atom_id res chain seq x y z
N MET A 1 5.75 40.60 22.72
CA MET A 1 5.44 40.93 21.31
C MET A 1 6.50 40.40 20.33
N PHE A 2 7.75 40.90 20.32
CA PHE A 2 8.75 40.40 19.34
C PHE A 2 9.11 38.91 19.51
N VAL A 3 9.20 38.44 20.77
CA VAL A 3 9.46 37.02 21.08
C VAL A 3 8.32 36.12 20.58
N ASP A 4 7.08 36.56 20.72
CA ASP A 4 5.89 35.82 20.30
C ASP A 4 5.82 35.70 18.77
N VAL A 5 6.16 36.78 18.07
CA VAL A 5 6.25 36.77 16.59
C VAL A 5 7.35 35.81 16.11
N VAL A 6 8.53 35.84 16.73
CA VAL A 6 9.62 34.90 16.38
C VAL A 6 9.23 33.46 16.68
N HIS A 7 8.49 33.22 17.77
CA HIS A 7 7.96 31.90 18.09
C HIS A 7 6.96 31.41 17.04
N LEU A 8 6.02 32.26 16.62
CA LEU A 8 5.07 31.94 15.58
C LEU A 8 5.76 31.60 14.25
N LEU A 9 6.74 32.41 13.82
CA LEU A 9 7.51 32.14 12.60
C LEU A 9 8.24 30.79 12.66
N LYS A 10 8.76 30.42 13.83
CA LYS A 10 9.35 29.10 14.05
C LYS A 10 8.33 27.97 13.88
N LEU A 11 7.11 28.14 14.41
CA LEU A 11 6.05 27.14 14.28
C LEU A 11 5.58 27.00 12.83
N VAL A 12 5.42 28.11 12.11
CA VAL A 12 5.05 28.11 10.68
C VAL A 12 6.12 27.41 9.85
N GLN A 13 7.41 27.72 10.06
CA GLN A 13 8.50 26.99 9.39
C GLN A 13 8.43 25.49 9.66
N MET A 14 8.11 25.08 10.89
CA MET A 14 8.01 23.66 11.22
C MET A 14 6.78 22.98 10.63
N ALA A 15 5.68 23.71 10.42
CA ALA A 15 4.52 23.21 9.68
C ALA A 15 4.89 22.93 8.22
N HIS A 16 5.56 23.88 7.55
CA HIS A 16 6.08 23.66 6.19
C HIS A 16 7.07 22.50 6.13
N PHE A 17 8.02 22.44 7.07
CA PHE A 17 9.02 21.38 7.16
C PHE A 17 8.37 20.00 7.34
N PHE A 18 7.29 19.91 8.10
CA PHE A 18 6.54 18.67 8.30
C PHE A 18 5.87 18.21 7.01
N VAL A 19 5.13 19.10 6.33
CA VAL A 19 4.43 18.79 5.07
C VAL A 19 5.42 18.37 3.99
N VAL A 20 6.47 19.18 3.77
CA VAL A 20 7.51 18.88 2.78
C VAL A 20 8.26 17.59 3.12
N GLY A 21 8.59 17.39 4.40
CA GLY A 21 9.27 16.18 4.85
C GLY A 21 8.45 14.89 4.64
N LEU A 22 7.14 14.97 4.83
CA LEU A 22 6.21 13.86 4.58
C LEU A 22 5.95 13.65 3.09
N SER A 23 5.96 14.69 2.27
CA SER A 23 5.76 14.53 0.82
C SER A 23 7.02 14.04 0.12
N MET A 24 8.21 14.43 0.59
CA MET A 24 9.47 14.07 -0.04
C MET A 24 10.05 12.72 0.38
N GLY A 25 9.66 12.18 1.55
CA GLY A 25 10.27 10.96 2.12
C GLY A 25 11.79 10.95 2.22
N ALA A 26 12.38 12.15 2.16
CA ALA A 26 13.80 12.36 1.96
C ALA A 26 14.58 12.18 3.26
N ARG A 27 15.88 11.92 3.12
CA ARG A 27 16.80 11.85 4.26
C ARG A 27 16.92 13.23 4.91
N LYS A 28 17.33 13.25 6.18
CA LYS A 28 17.56 14.51 6.91
C LYS A 28 18.50 15.45 6.14
N SER A 29 19.59 14.92 5.58
CA SER A 29 20.56 15.70 4.80
C SER A 29 19.94 16.28 3.54
N GLU A 30 19.12 15.51 2.82
CA GLU A 30 18.41 15.95 1.61
C GLU A 30 17.42 17.09 1.94
N LEU A 31 16.67 16.99 3.04
CA LEU A 31 15.72 18.03 3.45
C LEU A 31 16.40 19.32 3.93
N VAL A 32 17.40 19.21 4.80
CA VAL A 32 18.02 20.39 5.44
C VAL A 32 18.87 21.22 4.47
N THR A 33 19.31 20.61 3.37
CA THR A 33 20.16 21.25 2.36
C THR A 33 19.38 21.84 1.19
N LEU A 34 18.05 21.76 1.21
CA LEU A 34 17.21 22.44 0.23
C LEU A 34 17.50 23.94 0.23
N LYS A 35 17.57 24.48 -0.98
CA LYS A 35 17.78 25.90 -1.24
C LYS A 35 16.45 26.58 -1.58
N ARG A 36 16.44 27.91 -1.55
CA ARG A 36 15.26 28.72 -1.88
C ARG A 36 14.79 28.54 -3.33
N ASP A 37 15.70 28.20 -4.24
CA ASP A 37 15.47 27.92 -5.67
C ASP A 37 15.21 26.43 -5.96
N CYS A 38 14.87 25.63 -4.95
CA CYS A 38 14.66 24.19 -5.12
C CYS A 38 13.42 23.85 -5.98
N VAL A 39 12.46 24.76 -6.12
CA VAL A 39 11.28 24.54 -6.97
C VAL A 39 11.65 24.77 -8.44
N GLN A 40 11.44 23.75 -9.25
CA GLN A 40 11.60 23.79 -10.70
C GLN A 40 10.32 23.31 -11.39
N ARG A 41 10.12 23.71 -12.65
CA ARG A 41 8.99 23.27 -13.47
C ARG A 41 9.50 22.48 -14.65
N SER A 42 8.92 21.31 -14.84
CA SER A 42 9.19 20.44 -16.00
C SER A 42 8.65 21.10 -17.28
N PRO A 43 9.19 20.77 -18.47
CA PRO A 43 8.59 21.17 -19.75
C PRO A 43 7.10 20.85 -19.89
N ASN A 44 6.60 19.85 -19.14
CA ASN A 44 5.19 19.46 -19.09
C ASN A 44 4.38 20.20 -18.00
N ASP A 45 4.89 21.30 -17.45
CA ASP A 45 4.33 22.10 -16.34
C ASP A 45 4.06 21.32 -15.04
N ILE A 46 4.67 20.15 -14.88
CA ILE A 46 4.66 19.41 -13.62
C ILE A 46 5.70 20.06 -12.70
N PRO A 47 5.31 20.61 -11.53
CA PRO A 47 6.25 21.14 -10.57
C PRO A 47 7.03 20.00 -9.91
N TYR A 48 8.35 20.15 -9.83
CA TYR A 48 9.22 19.25 -9.08
C TYR A 48 10.19 20.04 -8.21
N MET A 49 10.71 19.39 -7.19
CA MET A 49 11.73 19.97 -6.33
C MET A 49 13.08 19.31 -6.63
N ALA A 50 14.07 20.12 -6.97
CA ALA A 50 15.46 19.69 -7.12
C ALA A 50 16.21 19.84 -5.79
N GLY A 51 16.86 18.78 -5.35
CA GLY A 51 17.71 18.76 -4.17
C GLY A 51 18.90 17.82 -4.36
N ARG A 52 19.77 17.70 -3.34
CA ARG A 52 20.99 16.89 -3.43
C ARG A 52 20.90 15.64 -2.58
N THR A 53 21.40 14.53 -3.11
CA THR A 53 21.53 13.23 -2.42
C THR A 53 23.00 12.87 -2.29
N TRP A 54 23.43 12.40 -1.11
CA TRP A 54 24.84 12.11 -0.81
C TRP A 54 25.16 10.65 -0.51
N LYS A 55 24.20 9.84 -0.03
CA LYS A 55 24.46 8.42 0.25
C LYS A 55 24.31 7.58 -1.01
N LEU A 56 25.20 6.60 -1.18
CA LEU A 56 25.30 5.64 -2.31
C LEU A 56 25.88 6.22 -3.61
N ILE A 57 26.58 7.37 -3.52
CA ILE A 57 27.25 8.00 -4.64
C ILE A 57 28.69 8.31 -4.22
N ASP A 58 29.69 7.83 -4.96
CA ASP A 58 31.12 8.05 -4.70
C ASP A 58 31.61 9.49 -4.98
N ARG A 59 30.69 10.48 -5.01
CA ARG A 59 31.00 11.88 -5.30
C ARG A 59 30.77 12.74 -4.07
N HIS A 60 31.79 13.50 -3.66
CA HIS A 60 31.74 14.39 -2.50
C HIS A 60 30.67 15.49 -2.61
N GLU A 61 30.27 15.87 -3.82
CA GLU A 61 29.27 16.92 -4.05
C GLU A 61 27.80 16.44 -4.00
N GLY A 62 27.57 15.12 -3.97
CA GLY A 62 26.26 14.50 -4.14
C GLY A 62 25.77 14.52 -5.60
N THR A 63 24.59 13.97 -5.87
CA THR A 63 23.88 14.13 -7.15
C THR A 63 22.59 14.91 -6.97
N ILE A 64 22.20 15.66 -8.00
CA ILE A 64 20.88 16.26 -8.07
C ILE A 64 19.84 15.14 -8.20
N ARG A 65 18.76 15.28 -7.45
CA ARG A 65 17.60 14.41 -7.47
C ARG A 65 16.36 15.27 -7.52
N ASP A 66 15.39 14.84 -8.32
CA ASP A 66 14.12 15.51 -8.46
C ASP A 66 13.03 14.76 -7.69
N TRP A 67 12.22 15.52 -6.96
CA TRP A 67 11.04 15.03 -6.23
C TRP A 67 9.79 15.63 -6.87
N VAL A 68 8.91 14.79 -7.40
CA VAL A 68 7.56 15.23 -7.76
C VAL A 68 6.79 15.43 -6.45
N LEU A 69 6.23 16.63 -6.27
CA LEU A 69 5.57 17.01 -5.03
C LEU A 69 4.09 17.33 -5.26
N PRO A 70 3.25 17.07 -4.24
CA PRO A 70 1.86 17.48 -4.27
C PRO A 70 1.73 19.00 -4.17
N ASP A 71 0.65 19.54 -4.72
CA ASP A 71 0.37 20.98 -4.73
C ASP A 71 0.47 21.60 -3.32
N LEU A 72 0.02 20.88 -2.28
CA LEU A 72 0.13 21.32 -0.91
C LEU A 72 1.58 21.49 -0.43
N ALA A 73 2.47 20.57 -0.82
CA ALA A 73 3.88 20.69 -0.49
C ALA A 73 4.55 21.80 -1.31
N MET A 74 4.13 22.01 -2.56
CA MET A 74 4.58 23.14 -3.37
C MET A 74 4.22 24.47 -2.73
N GLN A 75 2.96 24.63 -2.30
CA GLN A 75 2.50 25.81 -1.57
C GLN A 75 3.29 26.02 -0.27
N ALA A 76 3.57 24.95 0.49
CA ALA A 76 4.36 25.04 1.70
C ALA A 76 5.80 25.53 1.44
N VAL A 77 6.41 25.13 0.32
CA VAL A 77 7.75 25.60 -0.07
C VAL A 77 7.71 27.06 -0.48
N GLU A 78 6.74 27.48 -1.29
CA GLU A 78 6.58 28.88 -1.68
C GLU A 78 6.35 29.79 -0.47
N GLN A 79 5.49 29.36 0.46
CA GLN A 79 5.25 30.05 1.73
C GLN A 79 6.51 30.10 2.59
N GLN A 80 7.30 29.02 2.61
CA GLN A 80 8.57 28.97 3.32
C GLN A 80 9.60 29.94 2.71
N VAL A 81 9.69 30.06 1.39
CA VAL A 81 10.58 31.03 0.74
C VAL A 81 10.21 32.46 1.15
N ARG A 82 8.90 32.79 1.14
CA ARG A 82 8.40 34.10 1.62
C ARG A 82 8.75 34.33 3.10
N LEU A 83 8.58 33.32 3.94
CA LEU A 83 8.88 33.38 5.37
C LEU A 83 10.36 33.64 5.63
N VAL A 84 11.26 32.93 4.97
CA VAL A 84 12.70 33.12 5.17
C VAL A 84 13.19 34.45 4.60
N THR A 85 12.61 34.91 3.50
CA THR A 85 12.91 36.23 2.93
C THR A 85 12.47 37.34 3.88
N LEU A 86 11.30 37.19 4.52
CA LEU A 86 10.84 38.10 5.58
C LEU A 86 11.78 38.08 6.80
N LEU A 87 12.28 36.92 7.20
CA LEU A 87 13.20 36.78 8.32
C LEU A 87 14.54 37.49 8.12
N ASP A 88 15.03 37.53 6.87
CA ASP A 88 16.23 38.27 6.50
C ASP A 88 16.02 39.79 6.72
N ALA A 89 14.83 40.31 6.42
CA ALA A 89 14.49 41.72 6.58
C ALA A 89 14.28 42.15 8.05
N ILE A 90 13.84 41.24 8.93
CA ILE A 90 13.54 41.55 10.34
C ILE A 90 14.82 41.73 11.20
N GLY A 91 16.00 41.33 10.70
CA GLY A 91 17.27 41.44 11.44
C GLY A 91 17.34 40.57 12.72
N PRO A 92 18.50 40.45 13.36
CA PRO A 92 18.66 39.60 14.54
C PRO A 92 17.89 40.15 15.76
N THR A 93 17.32 39.24 16.57
CA THR A 93 16.57 39.55 17.80
C THR A 93 17.39 40.35 18.84
N ALA A 94 18.72 40.25 18.79
CA ALA A 94 19.63 41.05 19.59
C ALA A 94 20.68 41.66 18.64
N PRO A 95 20.90 42.99 18.65
CA PRO A 95 21.96 43.59 17.86
C PRO A 95 23.30 43.08 18.37
N ARG A 96 24.00 42.26 17.58
CA ARG A 96 25.39 41.91 17.85
C ARG A 96 26.26 43.10 17.42
N ARG A 97 26.90 43.78 18.36
CA ARG A 97 27.93 44.80 18.05
C ARG A 97 29.03 44.12 17.22
N GLY A 98 29.34 44.68 16.05
CA GLY A 98 30.45 44.23 15.20
C GLY A 98 30.12 43.16 14.15
N VAL A 99 28.85 42.85 13.88
CA VAL A 99 28.49 41.96 12.76
C VAL A 99 28.25 42.80 11.52
N THR A 100 29.19 42.71 10.58
CA THR A 100 28.98 43.12 9.18
C THR A 100 27.80 42.35 8.60
N ASN A 101 26.95 43.02 7.83
CA ASN A 101 25.94 42.32 7.03
C ASN A 101 26.63 41.20 6.23
N PRO A 102 26.04 40.00 6.14
CA PRO A 102 26.61 38.92 5.35
C PRO A 102 26.91 39.40 3.92
N GLU A 103 28.11 39.14 3.40
CA GLU A 103 28.49 39.50 2.01
C GLU A 103 27.61 38.80 0.96
N ALA A 104 26.95 37.70 1.32
CA ALA A 104 26.05 36.94 0.45
C ALA A 104 24.71 36.65 1.15
N VAL A 105 23.62 36.76 0.39
CA VAL A 105 22.26 36.42 0.84
C VAL A 105 22.20 34.92 1.18
N PRO A 106 21.71 34.53 2.37
CA PRO A 106 21.63 33.11 2.72
C PRO A 106 20.73 32.34 1.73
N VAL A 107 21.18 31.18 1.27
CA VAL A 107 20.46 30.41 0.22
C VAL A 107 19.62 29.26 0.77
N HIS A 108 19.71 28.96 2.07
CA HIS A 108 18.98 27.84 2.69
C HIS A 108 17.48 28.08 2.74
N LEU A 109 16.71 27.01 2.56
CA LEU A 109 15.25 27.02 2.70
C LEU A 109 14.80 26.99 4.17
N TRP A 110 15.60 26.42 5.07
CA TRP A 110 15.25 26.25 6.49
C TRP A 110 16.20 27.02 7.37
N ALA A 111 15.75 28.10 8.00
CA ALA A 111 16.60 28.97 8.81
C ALA A 111 16.63 28.54 10.28
N GLU A 112 17.72 28.83 10.99
CA GLU A 112 17.75 28.69 12.44
C GLU A 112 16.96 29.83 13.11
N ILE A 113 15.75 29.51 13.60
CA ILE A 113 14.85 30.47 14.25
C ILE A 113 14.79 30.19 15.76
N GLY A 114 15.10 31.20 16.58
CA GLY A 114 15.03 31.13 18.04
C GLY A 114 15.38 32.44 18.75
N GLY A 115 15.36 32.40 20.08
CA GLY A 115 15.81 33.50 20.94
C GLY A 115 17.29 33.36 21.34
N GLY A 116 17.92 34.48 21.71
CA GLY A 116 19.28 34.51 22.27
C GLY A 116 20.39 34.23 21.26
N LYS A 117 20.71 32.94 21.04
CA LYS A 117 21.91 32.48 20.28
C LYS A 117 21.64 32.05 18.84
N ALA A 118 20.37 31.92 18.43
CA ALA A 118 20.01 31.46 17.09
C ALA A 118 20.50 32.41 15.99
N ASP A 119 20.99 31.84 14.89
CA ASP A 119 21.53 32.60 13.77
C ASP A 119 20.75 32.32 12.47
N ARG A 120 19.89 33.26 12.09
CA ARG A 120 18.99 33.10 10.93
C ARG A 120 19.74 32.95 9.60
N THR A 121 21.00 33.38 9.56
CA THR A 121 21.89 33.21 8.40
C THR A 121 22.41 31.78 8.26
N LYS A 122 22.13 30.90 9.23
CA LYS A 122 22.52 29.50 9.24
C LYS A 122 21.35 28.56 8.98
N PRO A 123 21.61 27.39 8.38
CA PRO A 123 20.58 26.37 8.15
C PRO A 123 20.11 25.72 9.46
N MET A 124 18.86 25.27 9.49
CA MET A 124 18.29 24.54 10.62
C MET A 124 18.84 23.11 10.74
N LEU A 125 19.86 22.91 11.58
CA LEU A 125 20.48 21.59 11.78
C LEU A 125 19.78 20.71 12.84
N HIS A 126 19.15 21.34 13.84
CA HIS A 126 18.54 20.66 15.00
C HIS A 126 17.06 20.26 14.78
N THR A 127 16.78 19.63 13.63
CA THR A 127 15.41 19.30 13.18
C THR A 127 14.60 18.45 14.15
N GLN A 128 15.22 17.52 14.88
CA GLN A 128 14.53 16.66 15.85
C GLN A 128 13.98 17.45 17.04
N ALA A 129 14.77 18.37 17.60
CA ALA A 129 14.34 19.21 18.72
C ALA A 129 13.23 20.17 18.25
N ALA A 130 13.37 20.72 17.05
CA ALA A 130 12.38 21.60 16.45
C ALA A 130 11.04 20.88 16.20
N LEU A 131 11.06 19.66 15.64
CA LEU A 131 9.85 18.84 15.43
C LEU A 131 9.13 18.49 16.74
N ARG A 132 9.87 18.14 17.79
CA ARG A 132 9.27 17.84 19.10
C ARG A 132 8.65 19.09 19.73
N THR A 133 9.29 20.24 19.57
CA THR A 133 8.76 21.52 20.06
C THR A 133 7.49 21.89 19.31
N TYR A 134 7.50 21.74 17.99
CA TYR A 134 6.33 21.95 17.14
C TYR A 134 5.16 21.04 17.55
N ALA A 135 5.40 19.73 17.72
CA ALA A 135 4.37 18.79 18.15
C ALA A 135 3.73 19.21 19.49
N LYS A 136 4.54 19.58 20.48
CA LYS A 136 4.03 20.08 21.76
C LYS A 136 3.20 21.37 21.60
N ALA A 137 3.64 22.29 20.75
CA ALA A 137 2.97 23.56 20.52
C ALA A 137 1.58 23.40 19.89
N ILE A 138 1.37 22.38 19.07
CA ILE A 138 0.05 22.05 18.48
C ILE A 138 -0.76 21.05 19.33
N GLY A 139 -0.36 20.80 20.57
CA GLY A 139 -1.06 19.88 21.47
C GLY A 139 -0.88 18.38 21.16
N MET A 140 0.11 18.02 20.34
CA MET A 140 0.42 16.63 19.98
C MET A 140 1.55 16.02 20.80
N SER A 141 1.54 14.69 20.90
CA SER A 141 2.64 13.96 21.55
C SER A 141 3.93 14.03 20.73
N PRO A 142 5.08 14.41 21.33
CA PRO A 142 6.38 14.35 20.67
C PRO A 142 6.89 12.90 20.49
N ASN A 143 6.22 11.92 21.11
CA ASN A 143 6.55 10.50 21.09
C ASN A 143 5.33 9.66 20.70
N PRO A 144 4.82 9.77 19.45
CA PRO A 144 3.70 8.94 19.01
C PRO A 144 4.07 7.46 19.13
N ARG A 145 3.20 6.68 19.80
CA ARG A 145 3.41 5.26 20.15
C ARG A 145 4.74 4.99 20.88
N GLY A 146 5.11 5.87 21.82
CA GLY A 146 6.30 5.69 22.67
C GLY A 146 7.63 5.99 22.01
N GLN A 147 7.65 6.38 20.73
CA GLN A 147 8.89 6.63 20.01
C GLN A 147 8.94 8.06 19.46
N SER A 148 10.10 8.71 19.58
CA SER A 148 10.25 10.13 19.25
C SER A 148 10.12 10.49 17.78
N LEU A 149 9.50 11.64 17.51
CA LEU A 149 9.50 12.29 16.21
C LEU A 149 10.93 12.63 15.75
N ARG A 150 11.28 12.16 14.55
CA ARG A 150 12.54 12.39 13.83
C ARG A 150 12.25 12.37 12.34
N VAL A 151 13.05 13.06 11.52
CA VAL A 151 12.86 13.11 10.06
C VAL A 151 12.75 11.71 9.41
N HIS A 152 13.55 10.75 9.90
CA HIS A 152 13.51 9.36 9.41
C HIS A 152 12.13 8.67 9.57
N ARG A 153 11.27 9.19 10.45
CA ARG A 153 9.90 8.66 10.64
C ARG A 153 8.96 9.03 9.51
N PHE A 154 9.18 10.16 8.83
CA PHE A 154 8.38 10.53 7.66
C PHE A 154 8.55 9.47 6.57
N ARG A 155 9.80 9.12 6.26
CA ARG A 155 10.14 8.04 5.33
C ARG A 155 9.51 6.70 5.70
N LYS A 156 9.61 6.27 6.96
CA LYS A 156 8.95 5.03 7.43
C LYS A 156 7.42 5.08 7.30
N SER A 157 6.82 6.25 7.49
CA SER A 157 5.36 6.43 7.39
C SER A 157 4.91 6.34 5.93
N ILE A 158 5.64 7.00 5.02
CA ILE A 158 5.39 6.91 3.57
C ILE A 158 5.57 5.49 3.07
N ALA A 159 6.64 4.80 3.48
CA ALA A 159 6.86 3.40 3.10
C ALA A 159 5.70 2.50 3.51
N ARG A 160 5.13 2.72 4.71
CA ARG A 160 3.95 1.98 5.18
C ARG A 160 2.69 2.34 4.41
N LEU A 161 2.45 3.62 4.13
CA LEU A 161 1.31 4.06 3.31
C LEU A 161 1.41 3.48 1.89
N ALA A 162 2.61 3.47 1.32
CA ALA A 162 2.90 2.86 0.04
C ALA A 162 2.65 1.35 0.04
N ALA A 163 3.15 0.63 1.04
CA ALA A 163 2.90 -0.80 1.18
C ALA A 163 1.41 -1.12 1.36
N LEU A 164 0.68 -0.36 2.18
CA LEU A 164 -0.78 -0.52 2.35
C LEU A 164 -1.53 -0.31 1.05
N ALA A 165 -1.16 0.69 0.26
CA ALA A 165 -1.84 0.94 -1.00
C ALA A 165 -1.45 -0.05 -2.11
N LEU A 166 -0.20 -0.53 -2.15
CA LEU A 166 0.22 -1.60 -3.05
C LEU A 166 -0.46 -2.94 -2.72
N THR A 167 -0.81 -3.16 -1.45
CA THR A 167 -1.45 -4.41 -1.00
C THR A 167 -2.98 -4.35 -1.04
N GLN A 168 -3.61 -3.19 -0.82
CA GLN A 168 -5.07 -3.12 -0.65
C GLN A 168 -5.80 -2.13 -1.55
N ALA A 169 -5.20 -0.96 -1.87
CA ALA A 169 -5.91 0.07 -2.62
C ALA A 169 -4.93 1.11 -3.22
N PRO A 170 -4.50 0.93 -4.48
CA PRO A 170 -3.56 1.85 -5.12
C PRO A 170 -4.08 3.30 -5.13
N LYS A 171 -5.40 3.49 -5.19
CA LYS A 171 -6.09 4.79 -5.19
C LYS A 171 -5.92 5.60 -3.90
N VAL A 172 -5.71 4.96 -2.75
CA VAL A 172 -5.49 5.65 -1.46
C VAL A 172 -4.20 6.49 -1.49
N LEU A 173 -3.17 6.03 -2.21
CA LEU A 173 -1.95 6.82 -2.42
C LEU A 173 -2.22 8.06 -3.26
N GLN A 174 -3.03 7.94 -4.31
CA GLN A 174 -3.39 9.04 -5.18
C GLN A 174 -4.09 10.15 -4.37
N ASP A 175 -5.02 9.76 -3.49
CA ASP A 175 -5.78 10.67 -2.63
C ASP A 175 -4.90 11.31 -1.54
N VAL A 176 -4.05 10.53 -0.88
CA VAL A 176 -3.15 11.03 0.20
C VAL A 176 -2.08 11.97 -0.35
N PHE A 177 -1.57 11.71 -1.54
CA PHE A 177 -0.59 12.56 -2.21
C PHE A 177 -1.23 13.60 -3.13
N GLY A 178 -2.55 13.69 -3.27
CA GLY A 178 -3.20 14.66 -4.17
C GLY A 178 -2.66 14.64 -5.61
N HIS A 179 -2.11 13.51 -6.06
CA HIS A 179 -1.52 13.39 -7.39
C HIS A 179 -2.62 13.12 -8.41
N LYS A 180 -2.59 13.82 -9.54
CA LYS A 180 -3.61 13.64 -10.61
C LYS A 180 -3.66 12.20 -11.13
N ASN A 181 -2.52 11.52 -11.19
CA ASN A 181 -2.38 10.14 -11.67
C ASN A 181 -1.53 9.31 -10.69
N ILE A 182 -1.92 8.06 -10.47
CA ILE A 182 -1.19 7.11 -9.61
C ILE A 182 0.24 6.81 -10.09
N GLU A 183 0.48 6.90 -11.40
CA GLU A 183 1.78 6.69 -12.02
C GLU A 183 2.84 7.65 -11.48
N MET A 184 2.47 8.88 -11.11
CA MET A 184 3.42 9.82 -10.47
C MET A 184 3.83 9.35 -9.08
N THR A 185 2.88 8.80 -8.30
CA THR A 185 3.16 8.25 -6.97
C THR A 185 4.00 6.98 -7.04
N LEU A 186 3.68 6.10 -8.00
CA LEU A 186 4.43 4.89 -8.24
C LEU A 186 5.83 5.20 -8.78
N TYR A 187 5.98 6.15 -9.71
CA TYR A 187 7.29 6.57 -10.22
C TYR A 187 8.21 7.06 -9.08
N TYR A 188 7.68 7.86 -8.15
CA TYR A 188 8.43 8.35 -6.99
C TYR A 188 8.85 7.21 -6.04
N ILE A 189 7.94 6.29 -5.68
CA ILE A 189 8.27 5.13 -4.84
C ILE A 189 9.29 4.22 -5.55
N LEU A 190 9.15 4.06 -6.87
CA LEU A 190 9.96 3.17 -7.68
C LEU A 190 11.31 3.76 -8.13
N THR A 191 11.57 5.05 -7.92
CA THR A 191 12.88 5.67 -8.22
C THR A 191 13.81 5.67 -7.01
N ASP A 192 13.30 5.49 -5.79
CA ASP A 192 14.11 5.41 -4.56
C ASP A 192 14.38 3.96 -4.15
N LYS A 193 15.55 3.42 -4.48
CA LYS A 193 15.92 2.03 -4.13
C LYS A 193 15.82 1.72 -2.63
N ASP A 194 16.20 2.67 -1.77
CA ASP A 194 16.13 2.47 -0.32
C ASP A 194 14.66 2.47 0.16
N LEU A 195 13.79 3.27 -0.48
CA LEU A 195 12.36 3.28 -0.15
C LEU A 195 11.68 2.02 -0.67
N GLN A 196 12.05 1.53 -1.85
CA GLN A 196 11.58 0.26 -2.40
C GLN A 196 11.86 -0.88 -1.43
N VAL A 197 13.07 -0.97 -0.86
CA VAL A 197 13.42 -1.99 0.14
C VAL A 197 12.53 -1.89 1.39
N ASP A 198 12.29 -0.68 1.89
CA ASP A 198 11.39 -0.47 3.04
C ASP A 198 9.94 -0.84 2.70
N VAL A 199 9.46 -0.50 1.50
CA VAL A 199 8.11 -0.81 1.01
C VAL A 199 7.94 -2.31 0.82
N GLU A 200 8.91 -2.98 0.20
CA GLU A 200 8.88 -4.43 -0.02
C GLU A 200 8.87 -5.18 1.30
N ARG A 201 9.71 -4.77 2.26
CA ARG A 201 9.72 -5.36 3.60
C ARG A 201 8.35 -5.24 4.28
N VAL A 202 7.75 -4.05 4.31
CA VAL A 202 6.43 -3.85 4.92
C VAL A 202 5.35 -4.62 4.14
N THR A 203 5.46 -4.69 2.82
CA THR A 203 4.53 -5.46 1.96
C THR A 203 4.57 -6.95 2.30
N ARG A 204 5.77 -7.52 2.50
CA ARG A 204 5.94 -8.92 2.92
C ARG A 204 5.32 -9.16 4.30
N GLU A 205 5.61 -8.27 5.27
CA GLU A 205 5.02 -8.34 6.61
C GLU A 205 3.48 -8.30 6.54
N LEU A 206 2.90 -7.40 5.75
CA LEU A 206 1.43 -7.29 5.59
C LEU A 206 0.82 -8.54 4.95
N ARG A 207 1.49 -9.18 4.00
CA ARG A 207 1.03 -10.43 3.37
C ARG A 207 1.01 -11.59 4.37
N VAL A 208 2.06 -11.72 5.18
CA VAL A 208 2.12 -12.71 6.26
C VAL A 208 0.99 -12.46 7.27
N MET A 209 0.80 -11.22 7.70
CA MET A 209 -0.29 -10.85 8.61
C MET A 209 -1.66 -11.20 8.03
N LYS A 210 -1.89 -10.90 6.75
CA LYS A 210 -3.16 -11.24 6.09
C LYS A 210 -3.39 -12.76 6.03
N ALA A 211 -2.35 -13.53 5.73
CA ALA A 211 -2.44 -14.98 5.74
C ALA A 211 -2.71 -15.53 7.14
N LYS A 212 -2.08 -14.96 8.17
CA LYS A 212 -2.36 -15.28 9.57
C LYS A 212 -3.82 -15.02 9.93
N ASP A 213 -4.35 -13.84 9.59
CA ASP A 213 -5.75 -13.50 9.84
C ASP A 213 -6.70 -14.49 9.15
N THR A 214 -6.35 -14.93 7.93
CA THR A 214 -7.12 -15.94 7.18
C THR A 214 -7.10 -17.29 7.88
N VAL A 215 -5.92 -17.75 8.30
CA VAL A 215 -5.75 -19.01 9.03
C VAL A 215 -6.51 -18.99 10.36
N GLU A 216 -6.39 -17.91 11.14
CA GLU A 216 -7.10 -17.75 12.40
C GLU A 216 -8.62 -17.75 12.21
N ALA A 217 -9.12 -17.10 11.15
CA ALA A 217 -10.54 -17.11 10.80
C ALA A 217 -11.03 -18.52 10.44
N MET A 218 -10.28 -19.26 9.61
CA MET A 218 -10.65 -20.63 9.23
C MET A 218 -10.68 -21.57 10.44
N VAL A 219 -9.68 -21.49 11.33
CA VAL A 219 -9.63 -22.28 12.57
C VAL A 219 -10.79 -21.93 13.50
N ALA A 220 -11.09 -20.64 13.68
CA ALA A 220 -12.20 -20.21 14.52
C ALA A 220 -13.55 -20.72 14.00
N ALA A 221 -13.76 -20.68 12.70
CA ALA A 221 -15.00 -21.13 12.07
C ALA A 221 -15.16 -22.66 12.06
N GLU A 222 -14.05 -23.40 11.97
CA GLU A 222 -14.03 -24.87 12.14
C GLU A 222 -14.50 -25.26 13.56
N VAL A 223 -13.99 -24.59 14.59
CA VAL A 223 -14.41 -24.80 16.00
C VAL A 223 -15.89 -24.46 16.19
N ALA A 224 -16.37 -23.41 15.53
CA ALA A 224 -17.78 -23.02 15.57
C ALA A 224 -18.70 -23.85 14.66
N GLN A 225 -18.14 -24.77 13.85
CA GLN A 225 -18.86 -25.61 12.88
C GLN A 225 -19.78 -24.80 11.94
N GLU A 226 -19.37 -23.60 11.53
CA GLU A 226 -20.24 -22.69 10.79
C GLU A 226 -20.41 -23.09 9.32
N LEU A 227 -19.30 -23.11 8.58
CA LEU A 227 -19.26 -23.34 7.14
C LEU A 227 -17.97 -24.07 6.75
N PRO A 228 -17.97 -24.86 5.66
CA PRO A 228 -16.76 -25.44 5.09
C PRO A 228 -15.70 -24.37 4.85
N ASP A 229 -14.43 -24.70 5.14
CA ASP A 229 -13.28 -23.82 4.97
C ASP A 229 -13.46 -22.43 5.62
N GLY A 230 -14.25 -22.34 6.70
CA GLY A 230 -14.57 -21.10 7.40
C GLY A 230 -15.34 -20.07 6.56
N GLY A 231 -16.03 -20.53 5.52
CA GLY A 231 -16.74 -19.69 4.57
C GLY A 231 -15.85 -19.05 3.51
N PHE A 232 -14.55 -19.35 3.48
CA PHE A 232 -13.68 -18.95 2.37
C PHE A 232 -14.00 -19.77 1.12
N GLY A 233 -13.87 -19.12 -0.04
CA GLY A 233 -14.17 -19.74 -1.33
C GLY A 233 -12.94 -19.95 -2.20
N GLY A 234 -13.18 -20.49 -3.38
CA GLY A 234 -12.20 -20.75 -4.42
C GLY A 234 -11.38 -22.03 -4.17
N PRO A 235 -10.77 -22.60 -5.21
CA PRO A 235 -10.03 -23.86 -5.12
C PRO A 235 -8.89 -23.88 -4.07
N ALA A 236 -8.33 -22.71 -3.73
CA ALA A 236 -7.27 -22.62 -2.75
C ALA A 236 -7.78 -22.77 -1.30
N ALA A 237 -9.06 -22.54 -1.01
CA ALA A 237 -9.63 -22.65 0.34
C ALA A 237 -9.37 -24.03 0.95
N GLY A 238 -9.76 -25.10 0.25
CA GLY A 238 -9.50 -26.47 0.70
C GLY A 238 -8.01 -26.82 0.78
N SER A 239 -7.14 -26.16 0.01
CA SER A 239 -5.68 -26.35 0.13
C SER A 239 -5.13 -25.70 1.41
N VAL A 240 -5.62 -24.52 1.77
CA VAL A 240 -5.25 -23.83 3.02
C VAL A 240 -5.80 -24.59 4.23
N SER A 241 -7.05 -25.03 4.16
CA SER A 241 -7.72 -25.87 5.17
C SER A 241 -6.92 -27.14 5.47
N LYS A 242 -6.53 -27.89 4.43
CA LYS A 242 -5.63 -29.06 4.58
C LYS A 242 -4.26 -28.70 5.16
N ALA A 243 -3.71 -27.53 4.83
CA ALA A 243 -2.44 -27.09 5.39
C ALA A 243 -2.54 -26.81 6.89
N ILE A 244 -3.69 -26.29 7.37
CA ILE A 244 -4.00 -26.12 8.78
C ILE A 244 -4.03 -27.48 9.48
N ASP A 245 -4.75 -28.46 8.94
CA ASP A 245 -4.85 -29.81 9.51
C ASP A 245 -3.47 -30.47 9.63
N VAL A 246 -2.69 -30.45 8.54
CA VAL A 246 -1.33 -31.01 8.52
C VAL A 246 -0.42 -30.31 9.54
N HIS A 247 -0.57 -29.00 9.74
CA HIS A 247 0.23 -28.26 10.71
C HIS A 247 -0.20 -28.59 12.15
N ARG A 248 -1.51 -28.71 12.41
CA ARG A 248 -2.07 -29.13 13.70
C ARG A 248 -1.61 -30.54 14.09
N ASP A 249 -1.63 -31.48 13.14
CA ASP A 249 -1.13 -32.84 13.34
C ASP A 249 0.36 -32.85 13.72
N ARG A 250 1.17 -31.97 13.11
CA ARG A 250 2.60 -31.83 13.45
C ARG A 250 2.78 -31.30 14.87
N LEU A 251 1.98 -30.32 15.29
CA LEU A 251 2.00 -29.77 16.65
C LEU A 251 1.60 -30.85 17.68
N HIS A 252 0.52 -31.59 17.41
CA HIS A 252 0.10 -32.70 18.28
C HIS A 252 1.18 -33.77 18.43
N ARG A 253 1.90 -34.12 17.35
CA ARG A 253 3.05 -35.06 17.44
C ARG A 253 4.22 -34.52 18.27
N ARG A 254 4.36 -33.19 18.39
CA ARG A 254 5.34 -32.52 19.25
C ARG A 254 4.84 -32.31 20.69
N GLY A 255 3.58 -32.64 20.99
CA GLY A 255 2.95 -32.35 22.27
C GLY A 255 2.61 -30.87 22.47
N GLU A 256 2.51 -30.10 21.38
CA GLU A 256 2.18 -28.67 21.38
C GLU A 256 0.71 -28.48 20.99
N GLU A 257 0.07 -27.44 21.54
CA GLU A 257 -1.29 -27.04 21.19
C GLU A 257 -1.29 -25.88 20.19
N TRP A 258 -2.38 -25.76 19.42
CA TRP A 258 -2.54 -24.67 18.47
C TRP A 258 -2.67 -23.31 19.17
N GLY A 259 -1.82 -22.36 18.81
CA GLY A 259 -1.85 -21.00 19.34
C GLY A 259 -1.57 -19.92 18.30
N ALA A 260 -1.46 -18.67 18.76
CA ALA A 260 -1.20 -17.51 17.89
C ALA A 260 0.15 -17.62 17.15
N ASP A 261 1.16 -18.19 17.80
CA ASP A 261 2.49 -18.42 17.21
C ASP A 261 2.45 -19.51 16.13
N SER A 262 1.62 -20.55 16.31
CA SER A 262 1.37 -21.59 15.31
C SER A 262 0.73 -21.03 14.04
N ALA A 263 -0.26 -20.14 14.20
CA ALA A 263 -0.90 -19.47 13.07
C ALA A 263 0.09 -18.57 12.32
N MET A 264 0.99 -17.89 13.04
CA MET A 264 2.06 -17.10 12.43
C MET A 264 3.05 -17.99 11.66
N GLU A 265 3.52 -19.09 12.26
CA GLU A 265 4.44 -20.04 11.60
C GLU A 265 3.85 -20.58 10.30
N LEU A 266 2.59 -21.02 10.34
CA LEU A 266 1.90 -21.49 9.14
C LEU A 266 1.73 -20.38 8.09
N ALA A 267 1.39 -19.16 8.50
CA ALA A 267 1.28 -18.02 7.60
C ALA A 267 2.61 -17.69 6.91
N GLU A 268 3.74 -17.76 7.62
CA GLU A 268 5.06 -17.56 7.01
C GLU A 268 5.36 -18.62 5.95
N ILE A 269 4.97 -19.88 6.18
CA ILE A 269 5.12 -20.97 5.21
C ILE A 269 4.22 -20.76 3.99
N LEU A 270 2.93 -20.52 4.22
CA LEU A 270 1.91 -20.33 3.18
C LEU A 270 2.16 -19.10 2.30
N THR A 271 2.93 -18.14 2.77
CA THR A 271 3.27 -16.93 2.01
C THR A 271 4.70 -16.92 1.48
N LEU A 272 5.49 -17.97 1.75
CA LEU A 272 6.93 -17.97 1.48
C LEU A 272 7.61 -16.70 2.04
N GLN A 273 7.38 -16.42 3.33
CA GLN A 273 7.83 -15.22 4.04
C GLN A 273 7.34 -13.92 3.37
N GLY A 274 6.07 -13.89 2.97
CA GLY A 274 5.42 -12.75 2.32
C GLY A 274 5.74 -12.54 0.84
N LYS A 275 6.44 -13.49 0.19
CA LYS A 275 6.68 -13.43 -1.26
C LYS A 275 5.44 -13.76 -2.10
N ALA A 276 4.54 -14.59 -1.58
CA ALA A 276 3.24 -14.94 -2.17
C ALA A 276 2.08 -14.22 -1.44
N TRP A 277 0.83 -14.64 -1.69
CA TRP A 277 -0.38 -14.07 -1.07
C TRP A 277 -0.80 -12.71 -1.64
N HIS A 278 -0.84 -12.62 -2.96
CA HIS A 278 -1.12 -11.37 -3.67
C HIS A 278 -2.62 -11.10 -3.76
N LEU A 279 -3.05 -9.87 -3.51
CA LEU A 279 -4.42 -9.47 -3.80
C LEU A 279 -4.60 -9.35 -5.32
N ALA A 280 -5.40 -10.23 -5.93
CA ALA A 280 -5.70 -10.16 -7.37
C ALA A 280 -6.77 -9.10 -7.66
N ARG A 281 -7.80 -9.04 -6.81
CA ARG A 281 -8.86 -8.03 -6.81
C ARG A 281 -9.51 -7.98 -5.42
N PRO A 282 -10.35 -6.97 -5.10
CA PRO A 282 -11.05 -6.95 -3.82
C PRO A 282 -11.75 -8.28 -3.54
N GLY A 283 -11.45 -8.87 -2.38
CA GLY A 283 -12.01 -10.18 -1.99
C GLY A 283 -11.33 -11.41 -2.60
N VAL A 284 -10.34 -11.29 -3.49
CA VAL A 284 -9.69 -12.44 -4.14
C VAL A 284 -8.18 -12.40 -3.95
N ILE A 285 -7.65 -13.44 -3.30
CA ILE A 285 -6.24 -13.62 -2.98
C ILE A 285 -5.67 -14.72 -3.88
N CYS A 286 -4.47 -14.48 -4.41
CA CYS A 286 -3.67 -15.44 -5.15
C CYS A 286 -2.63 -16.04 -4.21
N THR A 287 -2.72 -17.35 -3.96
CA THR A 287 -1.79 -18.11 -3.11
C THR A 287 -0.58 -18.66 -3.87
N LYS A 288 -0.53 -18.46 -5.20
CA LYS A 288 0.52 -18.96 -6.09
C LYS A 288 1.91 -18.49 -5.66
N PHE A 289 2.88 -19.39 -5.66
CA PHE A 289 4.29 -19.06 -5.44
C PHE A 289 4.96 -18.61 -6.74
N PRO A 290 5.40 -17.32 -6.84
CA PRO A 290 6.11 -16.84 -8.02
C PRO A 290 7.41 -17.63 -8.25
N GLY A 291 7.77 -17.89 -9.50
CA GLY A 291 9.01 -18.60 -9.87
C GLY A 291 8.93 -20.12 -9.85
N THR A 292 7.99 -20.71 -9.10
CA THR A 292 7.96 -22.17 -8.85
C THR A 292 6.70 -22.83 -9.41
N GLU A 293 5.56 -22.16 -9.30
CA GLU A 293 4.26 -22.68 -9.70
C GLU A 293 3.75 -22.04 -11.00
N ALA A 294 2.87 -22.74 -11.71
CA ALA A 294 2.16 -22.24 -12.88
C ALA A 294 0.67 -22.07 -12.55
N GLY A 295 0.00 -21.16 -13.26
CA GLY A 295 -1.45 -20.97 -13.15
C GLY A 295 -2.01 -20.45 -14.47
N PRO A 296 -3.32 -20.54 -14.71
CA PRO A 296 -3.95 -20.15 -15.97
C PRO A 296 -3.73 -18.67 -16.35
N CYS A 297 -3.40 -17.83 -15.36
CA CYS A 297 -3.07 -16.42 -15.58
C CYS A 297 -1.77 -16.21 -16.39
N ASN A 298 -0.83 -17.17 -16.40
CA ASN A 298 0.43 -17.04 -17.15
C ASN A 298 0.94 -18.38 -17.72
N LYS A 299 1.53 -18.33 -18.92
CA LYS A 299 2.04 -19.52 -19.63
C LYS A 299 3.31 -20.13 -19.02
N SER A 300 3.86 -19.52 -17.96
CA SER A 300 5.14 -19.90 -17.36
C SER A 300 5.11 -19.73 -15.84
N LYS A 301 6.20 -20.13 -15.16
CA LYS A 301 6.38 -19.96 -13.71
C LYS A 301 6.69 -18.52 -13.28
N GLY A 302 6.08 -17.54 -13.94
CA GLY A 302 6.28 -16.12 -13.65
C GLY A 302 5.39 -15.58 -12.53
N GLU A 303 5.52 -14.28 -12.29
CA GLU A 303 4.65 -13.49 -11.41
C GLU A 303 3.17 -13.66 -11.80
N PRO A 304 2.24 -13.74 -10.81
CA PRO A 304 0.81 -13.77 -11.09
C PRO A 304 0.37 -12.54 -11.90
N ASP A 305 -0.52 -12.74 -12.87
CA ASP A 305 -1.17 -11.65 -13.61
C ASP A 305 -2.63 -11.49 -13.12
N PRO A 306 -2.92 -10.48 -12.28
CA PRO A 306 -4.27 -10.26 -11.76
C PRO A 306 -5.33 -10.02 -12.84
N ALA A 307 -4.94 -9.44 -13.98
CA ALA A 307 -5.86 -9.14 -15.08
C ALA A 307 -6.40 -10.41 -15.75
N ARG A 308 -5.69 -11.53 -15.59
CA ARG A 308 -6.05 -12.85 -16.13
C ARG A 308 -6.45 -13.85 -15.05
N CYS A 309 -6.85 -13.37 -13.87
CA CYS A 309 -7.28 -14.24 -12.78
C CYS A 309 -8.59 -14.97 -13.16
N GLN A 310 -8.54 -16.30 -13.22
CA GLN A 310 -9.67 -17.17 -13.57
C GLN A 310 -10.32 -17.77 -12.34
N SER A 311 -11.64 -18.01 -12.38
CA SER A 311 -12.35 -18.50 -11.20
C SER A 311 -11.99 -19.93 -10.80
N HIS A 312 -11.64 -20.76 -11.77
CA HIS A 312 -11.23 -22.15 -11.62
C HIS A 312 -9.72 -22.34 -11.31
N CYS A 313 -8.99 -21.26 -11.03
CA CYS A 313 -7.55 -21.35 -10.73
C CYS A 313 -7.34 -22.01 -9.35
N ASN A 314 -6.49 -23.04 -9.28
CA ASN A 314 -6.13 -23.74 -8.04
C ASN A 314 -5.53 -22.84 -6.95
N HIS A 315 -5.00 -21.67 -7.35
CA HIS A 315 -4.36 -20.70 -6.46
C HIS A 315 -5.28 -19.54 -6.05
N ARG A 316 -6.58 -19.65 -6.34
CA ARG A 316 -7.55 -18.59 -6.06
C ARG A 316 -8.27 -18.87 -4.75
N LEU A 317 -8.07 -17.97 -3.79
CA LEU A 317 -8.76 -17.93 -2.50
C LEU A 317 -9.71 -16.73 -2.51
N GLU A 318 -10.95 -16.92 -2.08
CA GLU A 318 -12.00 -15.90 -2.03
C GLU A 318 -12.43 -15.61 -0.60
N GLU A 319 -12.60 -14.34 -0.26
CA GLU A 319 -13.02 -13.89 1.06
C GLU A 319 -14.51 -14.22 1.30
N PRO A 320 -14.93 -14.51 2.56
CA PRO A 320 -16.29 -14.94 2.86
C PRO A 320 -17.38 -13.94 2.48
N PHE A 321 -17.09 -12.64 2.52
CA PHE A 321 -18.08 -11.62 2.18
C PHE A 321 -18.55 -11.68 0.72
N LEU A 322 -17.72 -12.23 -0.19
CA LEU A 322 -18.09 -12.39 -1.60
C LEU A 322 -19.22 -13.41 -1.80
N ARG A 323 -19.45 -14.30 -0.82
CA ARG A 323 -20.44 -15.38 -0.91
C ARG A 323 -21.83 -14.85 -1.29
N LYS A 324 -22.28 -13.75 -0.66
CA LYS A 324 -23.59 -13.14 -0.96
C LYS A 324 -23.66 -12.62 -2.40
N ASP A 325 -22.58 -12.00 -2.87
CA ASP A 325 -22.51 -11.48 -4.24
C ASP A 325 -22.50 -12.62 -5.26
N VAL A 326 -21.81 -13.72 -4.97
CA VAL A 326 -21.81 -14.92 -5.82
C VAL A 326 -23.20 -15.56 -5.87
N ASP A 327 -23.85 -15.73 -4.71
CA ASP A 327 -25.20 -16.30 -4.63
C ASP A 327 -26.21 -15.47 -5.44
N GLY A 328 -26.17 -14.14 -5.30
CA GLY A 328 -26.98 -13.22 -6.11
C GLY A 328 -26.66 -13.30 -7.60
N SER A 329 -25.37 -13.34 -7.97
CA SER A 329 -24.95 -13.45 -9.38
C SER A 329 -25.43 -14.75 -10.03
N ILE A 330 -25.47 -15.87 -9.29
CA ILE A 330 -26.03 -17.13 -9.80
C ILE A 330 -27.54 -16.99 -9.99
N ALA A 331 -28.25 -16.42 -9.02
CA ALA A 331 -29.70 -16.19 -9.11
C ALA A 331 -30.06 -15.34 -10.34
N ASP A 332 -29.36 -14.23 -10.53
CA ASP A 332 -29.58 -13.32 -11.66
C ASP A 332 -29.27 -14.01 -13.00
N ALA A 333 -28.19 -14.79 -13.07
CA ALA A 333 -27.83 -15.53 -14.27
C ALA A 333 -28.85 -16.64 -14.60
N VAL A 334 -29.40 -17.33 -13.61
CA VAL A 334 -30.46 -18.33 -13.80
C VAL A 334 -31.76 -17.67 -14.29
N ALA A 335 -32.14 -16.54 -13.70
CA ALA A 335 -33.31 -15.78 -14.13
C ALA A 335 -33.17 -15.30 -15.59
N ALA A 336 -32.01 -14.74 -15.93
CA ALA A 336 -31.72 -14.26 -17.27
C ALA A 336 -31.61 -15.40 -18.31
N PHE A 337 -31.08 -16.57 -17.91
CA PHE A 337 -31.11 -17.79 -18.72
C PHE A 337 -32.53 -18.21 -19.07
N HIS A 338 -33.43 -18.20 -18.08
CA HIS A 338 -34.84 -18.56 -18.27
C HIS A 338 -35.57 -17.54 -19.18
N GLU A 339 -35.29 -16.24 -19.01
CA GLU A 339 -35.85 -15.20 -19.87
C GLU A 339 -35.38 -15.32 -21.33
N ALA A 340 -34.09 -15.59 -21.54
CA ALA A 340 -33.51 -15.81 -22.87
C ALA A 340 -34.14 -17.04 -23.56
N ALA A 341 -34.39 -18.11 -22.81
CA ALA A 341 -35.09 -19.30 -23.31
C ALA A 341 -36.51 -18.96 -23.80
N GLY A 342 -37.25 -18.13 -23.03
CA GLY A 342 -38.58 -17.66 -23.42
C GLY A 342 -38.59 -16.81 -24.69
N ARG A 343 -37.51 -16.07 -24.94
CA ARG A 343 -37.31 -15.25 -26.16
C ARG A 343 -36.72 -16.05 -27.33
N LYS A 344 -36.36 -17.32 -27.14
CA LYS A 344 -35.64 -18.17 -28.11
C LYS A 344 -34.30 -17.57 -28.57
N ASP A 345 -33.62 -16.86 -27.67
CA ASP A 345 -32.30 -16.31 -27.92
C ASP A 345 -31.21 -17.26 -27.41
N GLU A 346 -30.83 -18.21 -28.26
CA GLU A 346 -29.88 -19.28 -27.92
C GLU A 346 -28.50 -18.75 -27.55
N LEU A 347 -28.06 -17.65 -28.15
CA LEU A 347 -26.74 -17.08 -27.90
C LEU A 347 -26.68 -16.41 -26.51
N VAL A 348 -27.72 -15.65 -26.16
CA VAL A 348 -27.84 -15.06 -24.82
C VAL A 348 -28.05 -16.14 -23.77
N GLN A 349 -28.81 -17.18 -24.10
CA GLN A 349 -28.98 -18.34 -23.21
C GLN A 349 -27.63 -19.05 -22.93
N ALA A 350 -26.81 -19.29 -23.96
CA ALA A 350 -25.49 -19.89 -23.80
C ALA A 350 -24.53 -19.01 -22.98
N LEU A 351 -24.61 -17.68 -23.14
CA LEU A 351 -23.84 -16.72 -22.34
C LEU A 351 -24.17 -16.86 -20.84
N TRP A 352 -25.46 -16.86 -20.48
CA TRP A 352 -25.87 -16.99 -19.07
C TRP A 352 -25.56 -18.36 -18.49
N ALA A 353 -25.68 -19.43 -19.29
CA ALA A 353 -25.21 -20.76 -18.90
C ALA A 353 -23.71 -20.76 -18.54
N ALA A 354 -22.87 -20.05 -19.31
CA ALA A 354 -21.46 -19.91 -18.99
C ALA A 354 -21.22 -19.13 -17.69
N GLN A 355 -22.00 -18.08 -17.41
CA GLN A 355 -21.92 -17.32 -16.15
C GLN A 355 -22.27 -18.18 -14.93
N VAL A 356 -23.34 -18.99 -15.03
CA VAL A 356 -23.70 -19.95 -13.97
C VAL A 356 -22.53 -20.90 -13.69
N ARG A 357 -21.96 -21.53 -14.73
CA ARG A 357 -20.81 -22.45 -14.58
C ARG A 357 -19.59 -21.76 -13.97
N LEU A 358 -19.32 -20.51 -14.36
CA LEU A 358 -18.20 -19.72 -13.85
C LEU A 358 -18.28 -19.47 -12.34
N HIS A 359 -19.50 -19.27 -11.82
CA HIS A 359 -19.75 -18.95 -10.41
C HIS A 359 -19.99 -20.17 -9.53
N LEU A 360 -20.51 -21.26 -10.09
CA LEU A 360 -20.92 -22.44 -9.33
C LEU A 360 -19.76 -23.03 -8.50
N ASN A 361 -18.56 -23.12 -9.07
CA ASN A 361 -17.41 -23.75 -8.39
C ASN A 361 -16.63 -22.80 -7.46
N ARG A 362 -17.17 -21.61 -7.15
CA ARG A 362 -16.50 -20.64 -6.29
C ARG A 362 -16.69 -20.93 -4.80
N PHE A 363 -17.80 -21.55 -4.40
CA PHE A 363 -18.11 -21.90 -3.03
C PHE A 363 -18.83 -23.25 -3.03
N GLU A 364 -18.33 -24.23 -2.27
CA GLU A 364 -18.82 -25.62 -2.31
C GLU A 364 -20.27 -25.73 -1.81
N ASP A 365 -20.59 -25.02 -0.74
CA ASP A 365 -21.95 -24.96 -0.20
C ASP A 365 -22.96 -24.29 -1.15
N LEU A 366 -22.53 -23.25 -1.89
CA LEU A 366 -23.37 -22.64 -2.92
C LEU A 366 -23.55 -23.58 -4.11
N ARG A 367 -22.52 -24.34 -4.49
CA ARG A 367 -22.63 -25.38 -5.51
C ARG A 367 -23.69 -26.40 -5.10
N ASP A 368 -23.64 -26.90 -3.88
CA ASP A 368 -24.59 -27.89 -3.38
C ASP A 368 -26.01 -27.34 -3.32
N LYS A 369 -26.18 -26.08 -2.88
CA LYS A 369 -27.47 -25.37 -2.90
C LYS A 369 -28.03 -25.27 -4.33
N TRP A 370 -27.26 -24.72 -5.27
CA TRP A 370 -27.74 -24.44 -6.62
C TRP A 370 -27.88 -25.67 -7.49
N LEU A 371 -27.12 -26.74 -7.23
CA LEU A 371 -27.35 -28.03 -7.88
C LEU A 371 -28.69 -28.68 -7.50
N GLN A 372 -29.40 -28.19 -6.48
CA GLN A 372 -30.77 -28.63 -6.23
C GLN A 372 -31.75 -28.09 -7.28
N ASP A 373 -31.43 -26.98 -7.95
CA ASP A 373 -32.23 -26.40 -9.02
C ASP A 373 -32.11 -27.22 -10.32
N PRO A 374 -33.23 -27.73 -10.90
CA PRO A 374 -33.21 -28.48 -12.15
C PRO A 374 -32.59 -27.73 -13.34
N ILE A 375 -32.77 -26.41 -13.40
CA ILE A 375 -32.22 -25.56 -14.48
C ILE A 375 -30.70 -25.56 -14.37
N VAL A 376 -30.16 -25.33 -13.17
CA VAL A 376 -28.71 -25.33 -12.95
C VAL A 376 -28.12 -26.71 -13.27
N ARG A 377 -28.77 -27.80 -12.87
CA ARG A 377 -28.33 -29.16 -13.27
C ARG A 377 -28.28 -29.33 -14.78
N SER A 378 -29.30 -28.85 -15.49
CA SER A 378 -29.34 -28.92 -16.95
C SER A 378 -28.18 -28.16 -17.60
N ILE A 379 -27.89 -26.95 -17.10
CA ILE A 379 -26.79 -26.09 -17.55
C ILE A 379 -25.43 -26.78 -17.35
N VAL A 380 -25.22 -27.42 -16.20
CA VAL A 380 -23.97 -28.15 -15.91
C VAL A 380 -23.81 -29.35 -16.85
N ALA A 381 -24.86 -30.18 -16.98
CA ALA A 381 -24.85 -31.35 -17.86
C ALA A 381 -24.58 -30.99 -19.34
N THR A 382 -25.13 -29.88 -19.85
CA THR A 382 -24.84 -29.44 -21.22
C THR A 382 -23.40 -28.97 -21.42
N GLY A 383 -22.72 -28.53 -20.34
CA GLY A 383 -21.34 -28.08 -20.40
C GLY A 383 -20.33 -29.22 -20.44
N GLU A 384 -20.62 -30.34 -19.76
CA GLU A 384 -19.75 -31.52 -19.73
C GLU A 384 -19.68 -32.22 -21.09
N VAL A 385 -20.80 -32.30 -21.82
CA VAL A 385 -20.85 -32.84 -23.20
C VAL A 385 -20.03 -32.00 -24.18
N GLY A 386 -19.89 -30.69 -23.95
CA GLY A 386 -19.07 -29.81 -24.78
C GLY A 386 -17.56 -29.89 -24.49
N ALA A 387 -17.16 -30.28 -23.27
CA ALA A 387 -15.77 -30.40 -22.87
C ALA A 387 -15.11 -31.69 -23.39
N GLU A 388 -15.86 -32.80 -23.50
CA GLU A 388 -15.36 -34.05 -24.08
C GLU A 388 -15.04 -33.92 -25.58
N VAL A 389 -15.75 -33.06 -26.31
CA VAL A 389 -15.52 -32.84 -27.76
C VAL A 389 -14.27 -31.99 -28.04
N GLN A 390 -13.77 -31.22 -27.05
CA GLN A 390 -12.56 -30.40 -27.18
C GLN A 390 -11.28 -31.07 -26.64
N GLY A 391 -11.39 -32.30 -26.12
CA GLY A 391 -10.27 -33.07 -25.55
C GLY A 391 -9.37 -33.81 -26.55
N VAL A 392 -9.51 -33.57 -27.86
CA VAL A 392 -8.62 -34.13 -28.89
C VAL A 392 -7.76 -32.99 -29.46
N THR A 393 -6.43 -33.15 -29.36
CA THR A 393 -5.32 -32.24 -29.78
C THR A 393 -5.20 -30.94 -28.97
N VAL A 394 -4.19 -30.76 -28.10
CA VAL A 394 -2.74 -30.59 -28.33
C VAL A 394 -1.97 -30.82 -27.04
#